data_AF-A0A6N7PXK1-F1
#
_entry.id   AF-A0A6N7PXK1-F1
#
_cell.length_a   1.000
_cell.length_b   1.000
_cell.length_c   1.000
_cell.angle_alpha   90.00
_cell.angle_beta   90.00
_cell.angle_gamma   90.00
#
_symmetry.space_group_name_H-M   'P 1'
#
loop_
_entity.id
_entity.type
_entity.pdbx_description
1 polymer ?
#
loop_
_entity_poly.entity_id
_entity_poly.type
_entity_poly.pdbx_seq_one_letter_code
_entity_poly.pdbx_strand_id
1 'polypeptide(L)'
;MFTLRAGVFVLLLGLAASARAEPAAPEPRARAKTSFERAERAAAELRFGEALAGYEAVLSIDPSAPFAKVARARAADLRAHAEGDFAPLARLEAVRRTPSPDRATIEALARDAATFPPGRVRAEAWLIVAEAFWHRFGAPDRAASALGEAIADPSADKLTRALALNELVALERERGDLAAAHHVVSRFPDLVPSLHAEIGRLVRREKLARAAAGVLGLLGLIGAFSIARLFRRPGRDPEAIVRAVVRPSSVAFALYLGGAAAILVRHHGDGDVRPFLWLGFGVLGVDIVARAWRLGSRDGRAAARIGRAALCMIGVLAVAFLSLEGANAGYLESFGL
;
A
#
# COMPACT_ATOMS: atom_id res chain seq x y z
N MET A 1 91.70 -40.40 70.80
CA MET A 1 92.44 -39.15 70.45
C MET A 1 91.67 -38.49 69.31
N PHE A 2 90.85 -37.46 69.61
CA PHE A 2 91.13 -36.02 69.39
C PHE A 2 91.27 -35.70 67.88
N THR A 3 90.49 -34.85 67.19
CA THR A 3 89.73 -33.61 67.47
C THR A 3 88.66 -33.43 66.37
N LEU A 4 87.38 -33.15 66.63
CA LEU A 4 86.71 -31.84 66.84
C LEU A 4 86.93 -30.74 65.77
N ARG A 5 85.88 -30.45 64.98
CA ARG A 5 85.42 -29.12 64.45
C ARG A 5 84.17 -29.36 63.59
N ALA A 6 82.94 -29.23 64.12
CA ALA A 6 82.19 -28.00 64.36
C ALA A 6 82.04 -27.11 63.10
N GLY A 7 80.92 -27.28 62.39
CA GLY A 7 80.47 -26.44 61.28
C GLY A 7 78.94 -26.46 61.21
N VAL A 8 78.34 -25.51 61.92
CA VAL A 8 76.89 -25.27 61.99
C VAL A 8 76.42 -24.71 60.64
N PHE A 9 75.54 -25.42 59.94
CA PHE A 9 74.80 -24.89 58.80
C PHE A 9 73.32 -24.78 59.17
N VAL A 10 72.90 -23.55 59.42
CA VAL A 10 71.51 -23.15 59.66
C VAL A 10 70.75 -23.35 58.35
N LEU A 11 69.98 -24.44 58.25
CA LEU A 11 69.02 -24.63 57.16
C LEU A 11 67.73 -23.91 57.54
N LEU A 12 67.55 -22.71 56.98
CA LEU A 12 66.32 -21.93 57.05
C LEU A 12 65.17 -22.74 56.43
N LEU A 13 64.25 -23.18 57.30
CA LEU A 13 62.90 -23.62 56.97
C LEU A 13 62.14 -22.43 56.35
N GLY A 14 62.28 -22.25 55.05
CA GLY A 14 61.42 -21.40 54.24
C GLY A 14 60.04 -22.04 54.14
N LEU A 15 59.11 -21.60 55.00
CA LEU A 15 57.68 -21.73 54.75
C LEU A 15 57.39 -21.10 53.39
N ALA A 16 57.32 -21.93 52.35
CA ALA A 16 56.72 -21.57 51.08
C ALA A 16 55.22 -21.40 51.31
N ALA A 17 54.84 -20.20 51.76
CA ALA A 17 53.48 -19.72 51.61
C ALA A 17 53.17 -19.71 50.11
N SER A 18 52.53 -20.77 49.63
CA SER A 18 51.88 -20.78 48.32
C SER A 18 50.71 -19.81 48.40
N ALA A 19 51.02 -18.52 48.28
CA ALA A 19 50.06 -17.49 47.94
C ALA A 19 49.45 -17.91 46.60
N ARG A 20 48.26 -18.49 46.67
CA ARG A 20 47.41 -18.78 45.53
C ARG A 20 47.14 -17.41 44.90
N ALA A 21 47.93 -17.05 43.89
CA ALA A 21 47.74 -15.81 43.15
C ALA A 21 46.33 -15.84 42.57
N GLU A 22 45.44 -15.06 43.18
CA GLU A 22 44.09 -14.83 42.70
C GLU A 22 44.24 -14.29 41.26
N PRO A 23 43.64 -14.93 40.24
CA PRO A 23 43.83 -14.49 38.87
C PRO A 23 43.41 -13.02 38.77
N ALA A 24 44.33 -12.17 38.31
CA ALA A 24 44.10 -10.74 38.14
C ALA A 24 42.74 -10.53 37.47
N ALA A 25 41.89 -9.71 38.09
CA ALA A 25 40.54 -9.47 37.58
C ALA A 25 40.62 -9.10 36.08
N PRO A 26 39.87 -9.79 35.20
CA PRO A 26 39.97 -9.56 33.77
C PRO A 26 39.72 -8.09 33.47
N GLU A 27 40.54 -7.52 32.58
CA GLU A 27 40.45 -6.11 32.20
C GLU A 27 38.99 -5.73 31.87
N PRO A 28 38.53 -4.53 32.25
CA PRO A 28 37.14 -4.09 32.03
C PRO A 28 36.63 -4.38 30.62
N ARG A 29 37.47 -4.15 29.60
CA ARG A 29 37.16 -4.45 28.20
C ARG A 29 36.92 -5.94 27.93
N ALA A 30 37.71 -6.84 28.52
CA ALA A 30 37.51 -8.29 28.37
C ALA A 30 36.18 -8.73 29.01
N ARG A 31 35.84 -8.20 30.21
CA ARG A 31 34.55 -8.46 30.86
C ARG A 31 33.36 -7.92 30.06
N ALA A 32 33.50 -6.72 29.50
CA ALA A 32 32.50 -6.14 28.62
C ALA A 32 32.29 -7.02 27.37
N LYS A 33 33.38 -7.52 26.76
CA LYS A 33 33.30 -8.42 25.61
C LYS A 33 32.55 -9.72 25.94
N THR A 34 32.88 -10.37 27.05
CA THR A 34 32.17 -11.58 27.50
C THR A 34 30.70 -11.32 27.76
N SER A 35 30.35 -10.15 28.33
CA SER A 35 28.95 -9.77 28.57
C SER A 35 28.19 -9.55 27.25
N PHE A 36 28.84 -8.91 26.27
CA PHE A 36 28.29 -8.73 24.92
C PHE A 36 28.04 -10.07 24.22
N GLU A 37 29.02 -10.98 24.21
CA GLU A 37 28.89 -12.32 23.60
C GLU A 37 27.81 -13.18 24.29
N ARG A 38 27.60 -13.00 25.60
CA ARG A 38 26.49 -13.64 26.32
C ARG A 38 25.14 -13.05 25.92
N ALA A 39 25.06 -11.72 25.78
CA ALA A 39 23.85 -11.04 25.34
C ALA A 39 23.44 -11.47 23.92
N GLU A 40 24.39 -11.55 22.99
CA GLU A 40 24.15 -12.02 21.62
C GLU A 40 23.63 -13.47 21.60
N ARG A 41 24.21 -14.37 22.41
CA ARG A 41 23.71 -15.75 22.56
C ARG A 41 22.29 -15.78 23.15
N ALA A 42 22.02 -15.00 24.19
CA ALA A 42 20.69 -14.91 24.77
C ALA A 42 19.65 -14.40 23.76
N ALA A 43 19.99 -13.39 22.95
CA ALA A 43 19.13 -12.91 21.86
C ALA A 43 18.93 -13.98 20.76
N ALA A 44 19.99 -14.72 20.42
CA ALA A 44 19.91 -15.86 19.49
C ALA A 44 19.04 -17.00 20.04
N GLU A 45 18.88 -17.11 21.36
CA GLU A 45 18.02 -18.09 22.02
C GLU A 45 16.64 -17.53 22.39
N LEU A 46 16.29 -16.33 21.91
CA LEU A 46 15.02 -15.62 22.20
C LEU A 46 14.83 -15.24 23.68
N ARG A 47 15.90 -15.27 24.48
CA ARG A 47 15.91 -14.85 25.90
C ARG A 47 16.17 -13.35 26.01
N PHE A 48 15.24 -12.55 25.52
CA PHE A 48 15.44 -11.10 25.31
C PHE A 48 15.65 -10.29 26.59
N GLY A 49 15.04 -10.67 27.71
CA GLY A 49 15.30 -10.03 29.00
C GLY A 49 16.76 -10.17 29.45
N GLU A 50 17.33 -11.38 29.31
CA GLU A 50 18.76 -11.61 29.58
C GLU A 50 19.66 -10.89 28.58
N ALA A 51 19.27 -10.85 27.31
CA ALA A 51 20.00 -10.12 26.29
C ALA A 51 20.08 -8.62 26.61
N LEU A 52 18.95 -7.99 26.99
CA LEU A 52 18.90 -6.59 27.37
C LEU A 52 19.83 -6.31 28.57
N ALA A 53 19.73 -7.11 29.63
CA ALA A 53 20.59 -6.97 30.80
C ALA A 53 22.08 -7.10 30.44
N GLY A 54 22.44 -8.01 29.54
CA GLY A 54 23.80 -8.18 29.05
C GLY A 54 24.31 -6.97 28.26
N TYR A 55 23.48 -6.38 27.39
CA TYR A 55 23.84 -5.15 26.67
C TYR A 55 23.98 -3.94 27.61
N GLU A 56 23.13 -3.83 28.63
CA GLU A 56 23.26 -2.78 29.65
C GLU A 56 24.55 -2.94 30.47
N ALA A 57 24.90 -4.18 30.83
CA ALA A 57 26.14 -4.48 31.52
C ALA A 57 27.37 -4.01 30.71
N VAL A 58 27.39 -4.24 29.39
CA VAL A 58 28.45 -3.73 28.50
C VAL A 58 28.63 -2.21 28.65
N LEU A 59 27.53 -1.47 28.61
CA LEU A 59 27.55 -0.01 28.69
C LEU A 59 27.99 0.50 30.07
N SER A 60 27.72 -0.27 31.13
CA SER A 60 28.16 0.05 32.49
C SER A 60 29.63 -0.27 32.75
N ILE A 61 30.17 -1.31 32.11
CA ILE A 61 31.55 -1.78 32.34
C ILE A 61 32.56 -0.99 31.51
N ASP A 62 32.32 -0.86 30.20
CA ASP A 62 33.21 -0.12 29.28
C ASP A 62 32.39 0.59 28.19
N PRO A 63 31.92 1.83 28.44
CA PRO A 63 31.14 2.59 27.46
C PRO A 63 31.95 3.03 26.23
N SER A 64 33.28 2.93 26.29
CA SER A 64 34.22 3.28 25.21
C SER A 64 34.59 2.09 24.32
N ALA A 65 34.10 0.89 24.65
CA ALA A 65 34.36 -0.31 23.86
C ALA A 65 33.84 -0.17 22.42
N PRO A 66 34.52 -0.74 21.40
CA PRO A 66 34.07 -0.64 20.01
C PRO A 66 32.65 -1.16 19.78
N PHE A 67 32.23 -2.17 20.54
CA PHE A 67 30.90 -2.79 20.48
C PHE A 67 29.85 -2.08 21.37
N ALA A 68 30.23 -1.09 22.19
CA ALA A 68 29.28 -0.36 23.04
C ALA A 68 28.23 0.40 22.22
N LYS A 69 28.59 0.91 21.03
CA LYS A 69 27.62 1.55 20.12
C LYS A 69 26.52 0.57 19.68
N VAL A 70 26.91 -0.66 19.33
CA VAL A 70 25.98 -1.72 18.92
C VAL A 70 25.12 -2.15 20.10
N ALA A 71 25.73 -2.39 21.26
CA ALA A 71 25.00 -2.74 22.49
C ALA A 71 23.96 -1.67 22.86
N ARG A 72 24.29 -0.38 22.73
CA ARG A 72 23.36 0.73 22.96
C ARG A 72 22.16 0.69 22.01
N ALA A 73 22.40 0.46 20.71
CA ALA A 73 21.33 0.35 19.73
C ALA A 73 20.44 -0.86 20.00
N ARG A 74 21.02 -2.03 20.28
CA ARG A 74 20.29 -3.26 20.62
C ARG A 74 19.47 -3.12 21.90
N ALA A 75 20.04 -2.52 22.95
CA ALA A 75 19.33 -2.28 24.19
C ALA A 75 18.17 -1.29 24.00
N ALA A 76 18.36 -0.23 23.21
CA ALA A 76 17.28 0.70 22.89
C ALA A 76 16.14 0.01 22.12
N ASP A 77 16.50 -0.81 21.13
CA ASP A 77 15.54 -1.59 20.35
C ASP A 77 14.75 -2.58 21.22
N LEU A 78 15.42 -3.37 22.07
CA LEU A 78 14.75 -4.29 22.99
C LEU A 78 13.82 -3.55 23.96
N ARG A 79 14.23 -2.42 24.54
CA ARG A 79 13.34 -1.64 25.41
C ARG A 79 12.09 -1.15 24.70
N ALA A 80 12.19 -0.80 23.42
CA ALA A 80 11.03 -0.41 22.61
C ALA A 80 10.06 -1.59 22.34
N HIS A 81 10.51 -2.83 22.47
CA HIS A 81 9.73 -4.05 22.29
C HIS A 81 9.45 -4.80 23.60
N ALA A 82 9.67 -4.16 24.75
CA ALA A 82 9.48 -4.75 26.07
C ALA A 82 8.00 -4.84 26.48
N GLU A 83 7.16 -5.36 25.59
CA GLU A 83 5.75 -5.62 25.82
C GLU A 83 5.59 -6.97 26.52
N GLY A 84 4.96 -7.00 27.71
CA GLY A 84 4.63 -8.25 28.41
C GLY A 84 5.84 -9.17 28.64
N ASP A 85 6.92 -8.63 29.21
CA ASP A 85 8.15 -9.37 29.56
C ASP A 85 8.84 -10.07 28.38
N PHE A 86 8.73 -9.50 27.17
CA PHE A 86 9.30 -10.03 25.92
C PHE A 86 8.70 -11.36 25.43
N ALA A 87 7.70 -11.93 26.10
CA ALA A 87 7.04 -13.14 25.62
C ALA A 87 6.38 -12.94 24.22
N PRO A 88 5.68 -11.82 23.95
CA PRO A 88 5.23 -11.47 22.60
C PRO A 88 6.36 -11.41 21.57
N LEU A 89 7.50 -10.79 21.92
CA LEU A 89 8.63 -10.63 21.02
C LEU A 89 9.28 -11.99 20.70
N ALA A 90 9.46 -12.84 21.72
CA ALA A 90 9.93 -14.21 21.54
C ALA A 90 9.02 -15.02 20.61
N ARG A 91 7.70 -14.86 20.77
CA ARG A 91 6.72 -15.53 19.90
C ARG A 91 6.81 -15.05 18.46
N LEU A 92 6.86 -13.74 18.23
CA LEU A 92 7.01 -13.14 16.90
C LEU A 92 8.30 -13.59 16.21
N GLU A 93 9.43 -13.52 16.92
CA GLU A 93 10.75 -13.87 16.39
C GLU A 93 10.88 -15.37 16.10
N ALA A 94 10.24 -16.25 16.88
CA ALA A 94 10.17 -17.68 16.57
C ALA A 94 9.51 -17.94 15.21
N VAL A 95 8.44 -17.20 14.88
CA VAL A 95 7.78 -17.31 13.57
C VAL A 95 8.66 -16.73 12.46
N ARG A 96 9.27 -15.55 12.66
CA ARG A 96 10.18 -14.92 11.67
C ARG A 96 11.39 -15.80 11.33
N ARG A 97 11.92 -16.53 12.31
CA ARG A 97 13.07 -17.43 12.11
C ARG A 97 12.71 -18.77 11.47
N THR A 98 11.43 -19.11 11.43
CA THR A 98 10.97 -20.33 10.76
C THR A 98 10.91 -20.07 9.26
N PRO A 99 11.68 -20.79 8.42
CA PRO A 99 11.58 -20.63 6.97
C PRO A 99 10.19 -21.08 6.51
N SER A 100 9.42 -20.17 5.89
CA SER A 100 8.08 -20.43 5.40
C SER A 100 7.16 -21.14 6.44
N PRO A 101 6.77 -20.46 7.54
CA PRO A 101 5.91 -21.06 8.57
C PRO A 101 4.59 -21.54 7.98
N ASP A 102 4.07 -22.69 8.38
CA ASP A 102 2.81 -23.18 7.81
C ASP A 102 1.59 -22.31 8.19
N ARG A 103 0.43 -22.63 7.59
CA ARG A 103 -0.81 -21.88 7.85
C ARG A 103 -1.23 -21.95 9.32
N ALA A 104 -1.07 -23.10 9.95
CA ALA A 104 -1.43 -23.29 11.36
C ALA A 104 -0.58 -22.43 12.29
N THR A 105 0.70 -22.27 12.00
CA THR A 105 1.63 -21.40 12.74
C THR A 105 1.22 -19.93 12.62
N ILE A 106 0.87 -19.46 11.42
CA ILE A 106 0.39 -18.09 11.22
C ILE A 106 -0.96 -17.85 11.88
N GLU A 107 -1.88 -18.81 11.81
CA GLU A 107 -3.16 -18.72 12.53
C GLU A 107 -2.98 -18.71 14.05
N ALA A 108 -2.00 -19.45 14.57
CA ALA A 108 -1.63 -19.39 15.97
C ALA A 108 -1.05 -18.02 16.34
N LEU A 109 -0.13 -17.48 15.54
CA LEU A 109 0.39 -16.12 15.75
C LEU A 109 -0.73 -15.07 15.72
N ALA A 110 -1.71 -15.18 14.83
CA ALA A 110 -2.85 -14.27 14.79
C ALA A 110 -3.70 -14.31 16.07
N ARG A 111 -3.94 -15.51 16.63
CA ARG A 111 -4.62 -15.66 17.93
C ARG A 111 -3.80 -15.08 19.07
N ASP A 112 -2.49 -15.34 19.07
CA ASP A 112 -1.59 -14.84 20.10
C ASP A 112 -1.52 -13.30 20.05
N ALA A 113 -1.39 -12.72 18.85
CA ALA A 113 -1.34 -11.26 18.62
C ALA A 113 -2.58 -10.53 19.16
N ALA A 114 -3.77 -11.15 19.08
CA ALA A 114 -4.99 -10.59 19.66
C ALA A 114 -4.94 -10.48 21.19
N THR A 115 -4.08 -11.27 21.86
CA THR A 115 -3.89 -11.26 23.32
C THR A 115 -2.66 -10.48 23.77
N PHE A 116 -1.79 -10.06 22.84
CA PHE A 116 -0.62 -9.27 23.18
C PHE A 116 -1.02 -7.91 23.78
N PRO A 117 -0.23 -7.38 24.73
CA PRO A 117 -0.38 -6.01 25.17
C PRO A 117 -0.32 -5.03 23.98
N PRO A 118 -1.03 -3.89 24.03
CA PRO A 118 -0.88 -2.85 23.03
C PRO A 118 0.55 -2.36 22.88
N GLY A 119 1.04 -2.30 21.64
CA GLY A 119 2.39 -1.87 21.37
C GLY A 119 2.88 -2.23 19.97
N ARG A 120 4.19 -2.03 19.80
CA ARG A 120 4.90 -2.26 18.55
C ARG A 120 4.93 -3.73 18.17
N VAL A 121 5.23 -4.64 19.11
CA VAL A 121 5.32 -6.08 18.82
C VAL A 121 3.98 -6.61 18.34
N ARG A 122 2.87 -6.16 18.94
CA ARG A 122 1.53 -6.53 18.49
C ARG A 122 1.27 -6.11 17.04
N ALA A 123 1.54 -4.86 16.68
CA ALA A 123 1.36 -4.38 15.30
C ALA A 123 2.28 -5.09 14.31
N GLU A 124 3.54 -5.35 14.69
CA GLU A 124 4.48 -6.12 13.86
C GLU A 124 4.02 -7.57 13.65
N ALA A 125 3.43 -8.21 14.67
CA ALA A 125 2.86 -9.54 14.52
C ALA A 125 1.69 -9.55 13.54
N TRP A 126 0.81 -8.53 13.61
CA TRP A 126 -0.28 -8.38 12.65
C TRP A 126 0.20 -8.15 11.21
N LEU A 127 1.29 -7.41 11.01
CA LEU A 127 1.91 -7.25 9.68
C LEU A 127 2.41 -8.59 9.11
N ILE A 128 3.10 -9.40 9.91
CA ILE A 128 3.56 -10.74 9.49
C ILE A 128 2.38 -11.66 9.15
N VAL A 129 1.32 -11.61 9.97
CA VAL A 129 0.08 -12.36 9.72
C VAL A 129 -0.56 -11.93 8.40
N ALA A 130 -0.63 -10.61 8.15
CA ALA A 130 -1.20 -10.05 6.94
C ALA A 130 -0.42 -10.47 5.69
N GLU A 131 0.91 -10.31 5.69
CA GLU A 131 1.79 -10.67 4.58
C GLU A 131 1.63 -12.14 4.20
N ALA A 132 1.61 -13.03 5.20
CA ALA A 132 1.42 -14.46 4.98
C ALA A 132 0.04 -14.79 4.38
N PHE A 133 -1.04 -14.15 4.87
CA PHE A 133 -2.37 -14.39 4.33
C PHE A 133 -2.54 -13.81 2.92
N TRP A 134 -1.95 -12.66 2.62
CA TRP A 134 -2.03 -12.04 1.31
C TRP A 134 -1.23 -12.83 0.28
N HIS A 135 0.09 -12.90 0.43
CA HIS A 135 0.96 -13.34 -0.66
C HIS A 135 1.14 -14.86 -0.73
N ARG A 136 0.96 -15.57 0.39
CA ARG A 136 1.25 -17.01 0.44
C ARG A 136 0.02 -17.91 0.50
N PHE A 137 -1.01 -17.49 1.24
CA PHE A 137 -2.21 -18.32 1.42
C PHE A 137 -3.41 -17.89 0.59
N GLY A 138 -3.31 -16.78 -0.17
CA GLY A 138 -4.40 -16.30 -1.03
C GLY A 138 -5.68 -15.99 -0.25
N ALA A 139 -5.56 -15.46 0.96
CA ALA A 139 -6.66 -15.13 1.86
C ALA A 139 -6.73 -13.61 2.13
N PRO A 140 -7.07 -12.80 1.11
CA PRO A 140 -7.01 -11.34 1.18
C PRO A 140 -7.90 -10.76 2.28
N ASP A 141 -9.09 -11.33 2.54
CA ASP A 141 -9.98 -10.83 3.60
C ASP A 141 -9.35 -10.94 5.01
N ARG A 142 -8.59 -12.02 5.24
CA ARG A 142 -7.87 -12.20 6.50
C ARG A 142 -6.66 -11.27 6.61
N ALA A 143 -5.97 -11.03 5.50
CA ALA A 143 -4.91 -10.04 5.44
C ALA A 143 -5.43 -8.63 5.72
N ALA A 144 -6.54 -8.24 5.09
CA ALA A 144 -7.18 -6.95 5.31
C ALA A 144 -7.58 -6.74 6.78
N SER A 145 -8.15 -7.78 7.39
CA SER A 145 -8.50 -7.77 8.82
C SER A 145 -7.27 -7.57 9.71
N ALA A 146 -6.19 -8.32 9.46
CA ALA A 146 -4.94 -8.20 10.21
C ALA A 146 -4.27 -6.82 10.04
N LEU A 147 -4.24 -6.26 8.82
CA LEU A 147 -3.76 -4.88 8.60
C LEU A 147 -4.64 -3.86 9.33
N GLY A 148 -5.96 -4.07 9.36
CA GLY A 148 -6.89 -3.26 10.14
C GLY A 148 -6.53 -3.23 11.62
N GLU A 149 -6.22 -4.37 12.23
CA GLU A 149 -5.78 -4.48 13.62
C GLU A 149 -4.45 -3.73 13.86
N ALA A 150 -3.48 -3.85 12.94
CA ALA A 150 -2.21 -3.12 13.04
C ALA A 150 -2.39 -1.59 12.98
N ILE A 151 -3.29 -1.08 12.12
CA ILE A 151 -3.58 0.36 12.00
C ILE A 151 -4.34 0.87 13.22
N ALA A 152 -5.23 0.04 13.79
CA ALA A 152 -6.09 0.39 14.92
C ALA A 152 -5.32 0.47 16.25
N ASP A 153 -4.15 -0.15 16.37
CA ASP A 153 -3.33 -0.09 17.58
C ASP A 153 -2.76 1.32 17.81
N PRO A 154 -3.23 2.09 18.83
CA PRO A 154 -2.72 3.43 19.10
C PRO A 154 -1.32 3.43 19.70
N SER A 155 -0.88 2.30 20.28
CA SER A 155 0.44 2.16 20.89
C SER A 155 1.53 1.82 19.87
N ALA A 156 1.16 1.46 18.65
CA ALA A 156 2.09 1.26 17.55
C ALA A 156 2.62 2.61 17.04
N ASP A 157 3.90 2.64 16.65
CA ASP A 157 4.51 3.85 16.14
C ASP A 157 3.88 4.29 14.80
N LYS A 158 4.00 5.58 14.50
CA LYS A 158 3.37 6.18 13.30
C LYS A 158 3.84 5.51 12.00
N LEU A 159 5.10 5.08 11.91
CA LEU A 159 5.65 4.49 10.70
C LEU A 159 5.04 3.10 10.46
N THR A 160 4.96 2.26 11.49
CA THR A 160 4.34 0.93 11.42
C THR A 160 2.87 1.02 11.01
N ARG A 161 2.11 1.96 11.60
CA ARG A 161 0.70 2.19 11.23
C ARG A 161 0.54 2.72 9.81
N ALA A 162 1.45 3.59 9.37
CA ALA A 162 1.46 4.10 7.99
C ALA A 162 1.80 3.00 6.97
N LEU A 163 2.75 2.11 7.29
CA LEU A 163 3.06 0.94 6.47
C LEU A 163 1.83 0.03 6.33
N ALA A 164 1.19 -0.33 7.46
CA ALA A 164 -0.02 -1.14 7.44
C ALA A 164 -1.15 -0.50 6.61
N LEU A 165 -1.32 0.82 6.68
CA LEU A 165 -2.28 1.57 5.87
C LEU A 165 -1.96 1.50 4.37
N ASN A 166 -0.70 1.66 3.98
CA ASN A 166 -0.28 1.55 2.59
C ASN A 166 -0.54 0.14 2.03
N GLU A 167 -0.18 -0.90 2.78
CA GLU A 167 -0.41 -2.29 2.41
C GLU A 167 -1.91 -2.59 2.28
N LEU A 168 -2.74 -2.10 3.20
CA LEU A 168 -4.20 -2.32 3.13
C LEU A 168 -4.80 -1.65 1.90
N VAL A 169 -4.36 -0.43 1.58
CA VAL A 169 -4.82 0.27 0.37
C VAL A 169 -4.34 -0.44 -0.90
N ALA A 170 -3.12 -0.95 -0.92
CA ALA A 170 -2.61 -1.73 -2.05
C ALA A 170 -3.41 -3.03 -2.25
N LEU A 171 -3.73 -3.73 -1.16
CA LEU A 171 -4.59 -4.91 -1.17
C LEU A 171 -5.99 -4.61 -1.72
N GLU A 172 -6.65 -3.55 -1.24
CA GLU A 172 -7.98 -3.16 -1.73
C GLU A 172 -7.96 -2.71 -3.20
N ARG A 173 -6.86 -2.09 -3.66
CA ARG A 173 -6.66 -1.77 -5.08
C ARG A 173 -6.51 -3.02 -5.94
N GLU A 174 -5.77 -4.02 -5.48
CA GLU A 174 -5.61 -5.30 -6.18
C GLU A 174 -6.97 -6.01 -6.32
N ARG A 175 -7.83 -5.91 -5.29
CA ARG A 175 -9.21 -6.43 -5.31
C ARG A 175 -10.16 -5.62 -6.20
N GLY A 176 -9.76 -4.45 -6.67
CA GLY A 176 -10.61 -3.53 -7.42
C GLY A 176 -11.64 -2.78 -6.56
N ASP A 177 -11.50 -2.77 -5.23
CA ASP A 177 -12.42 -2.08 -4.32
C ASP A 177 -11.86 -0.71 -3.89
N LEU A 178 -11.92 0.26 -4.81
CA LEU A 178 -11.50 1.64 -4.53
C LEU A 178 -12.35 2.32 -3.45
N ALA A 179 -13.59 1.85 -3.23
CA ALA A 179 -14.46 2.40 -2.19
C ALA A 179 -13.98 1.97 -0.80
N ALA A 180 -13.60 0.71 -0.63
CA ALA A 180 -12.97 0.20 0.60
C ALA A 180 -11.65 0.91 0.86
N ALA A 181 -10.77 1.01 -0.14
CA ALA A 181 -9.50 1.75 -0.04
C ALA A 181 -9.72 3.20 0.45
N HIS A 182 -10.70 3.89 -0.13
CA HIS A 182 -11.03 5.27 0.25
C HIS A 182 -11.58 5.40 1.65
N HIS A 183 -12.45 4.48 2.06
CA HIS A 183 -13.01 4.45 3.40
C HIS A 183 -11.90 4.27 4.46
N VAL A 184 -10.93 3.39 4.20
CA VAL A 184 -9.79 3.17 5.09
C VAL A 184 -8.94 4.44 5.25
N VAL A 185 -8.51 5.08 4.15
CA VAL A 185 -7.69 6.31 4.22
C VAL A 185 -8.46 7.51 4.78
N SER A 186 -9.79 7.52 4.67
CA SER A 186 -10.63 8.58 5.24
C SER A 186 -10.78 8.45 6.75
N ARG A 187 -10.62 7.24 7.31
CA ARG A 187 -10.60 7.02 8.76
C ARG A 187 -9.31 7.51 9.41
N PHE A 188 -8.21 7.54 8.67
CA PHE A 188 -6.88 7.91 9.17
C PHE A 188 -6.16 8.92 8.26
N PRO A 189 -6.73 10.13 8.04
CA PRO A 189 -6.21 11.08 7.05
C PRO A 189 -4.78 11.57 7.38
N ASP A 190 -4.41 11.61 8.66
CA ASP A 190 -3.14 12.18 9.13
C ASP A 190 -1.95 11.20 9.09
N LEU A 191 -2.21 9.90 8.85
CA LEU A 191 -1.15 8.89 8.75
C LEU A 191 -0.36 9.08 7.46
N VAL A 192 -1.06 9.12 6.32
CA VAL A 192 -0.46 9.27 4.98
C VAL A 192 -1.31 10.23 4.13
N PRO A 193 -1.15 11.56 4.28
CA PRO A 193 -1.99 12.55 3.59
C PRO A 193 -1.93 12.47 2.06
N SER A 194 -0.77 12.11 1.50
CA SER A 194 -0.59 11.92 0.06
C SER A 194 -1.47 10.79 -0.48
N LEU A 195 -1.56 9.68 0.25
CA LEU A 195 -2.39 8.53 -0.11
C LEU A 195 -3.88 8.88 -0.07
N HIS A 196 -4.29 9.66 0.93
CA HIS A 196 -5.68 10.15 1.01
C HIS A 196 -6.06 10.96 -0.24
N ALA A 197 -5.20 11.90 -0.67
CA ALA A 197 -5.42 12.70 -1.86
C ALA A 197 -5.40 11.85 -3.15
N GLU A 198 -4.46 10.90 -3.28
CA GLU A 198 -4.37 9.98 -4.41
C GLU A 198 -5.63 9.13 -4.58
N ILE A 199 -6.02 8.39 -3.53
CA ILE A 199 -7.21 7.54 -3.58
C ILE A 199 -8.48 8.36 -3.78
N GLY A 200 -8.56 9.55 -3.19
CA GLY A 200 -9.67 10.48 -3.43
C GLY A 200 -9.81 10.88 -4.90
N ARG A 201 -8.70 11.10 -5.61
CA ARG A 201 -8.71 11.34 -7.07
C ARG A 201 -9.22 10.13 -7.84
N LEU A 202 -8.67 8.94 -7.55
CA LEU A 202 -9.07 7.70 -8.22
C LEU A 202 -10.57 7.41 -8.08
N VAL A 203 -11.14 7.58 -6.88
CA VAL A 203 -12.57 7.39 -6.64
C VAL A 203 -13.43 8.41 -7.39
N ARG A 204 -13.01 9.68 -7.41
CA ARG A 204 -13.72 10.71 -8.18
C ARG A 204 -13.71 10.38 -9.66
N ARG A 205 -12.55 9.97 -10.19
CA ARG A 205 -12.40 9.55 -11.59
C ARG A 205 -13.32 8.39 -11.92
N GLU A 206 -13.34 7.34 -11.11
CA GLU A 206 -14.22 6.19 -11.33
C GLU A 206 -15.71 6.58 -11.27
N LYS A 207 -16.11 7.43 -10.32
CA LYS A 207 -17.49 7.94 -10.24
C LYS A 207 -17.87 8.75 -11.49
N LEU A 208 -16.96 9.59 -11.98
CA LEU A 208 -17.16 10.36 -13.22
C LEU A 208 -17.23 9.44 -14.43
N ALA A 209 -16.41 8.39 -14.49
CA ALA A 209 -16.44 7.39 -15.56
C ALA A 209 -17.79 6.66 -15.61
N ARG A 210 -18.28 6.20 -14.46
CA ARG A 210 -19.60 5.56 -14.36
C ARG A 210 -20.73 6.53 -14.71
N ALA A 211 -20.66 7.79 -14.26
CA ALA A 211 -21.65 8.80 -14.62
C ALA A 211 -21.65 9.12 -16.12
N ALA A 212 -20.46 9.28 -16.72
CA ALA A 212 -20.28 9.50 -18.15
C ALA A 212 -20.83 8.31 -18.96
N ALA A 213 -20.49 7.08 -18.58
CA ALA A 213 -21.02 5.87 -19.20
C ALA A 213 -22.55 5.79 -19.08
N GLY A 214 -23.11 6.15 -17.92
CA GLY A 214 -24.56 6.22 -17.70
C GLY A 214 -25.26 7.24 -18.61
N VAL A 215 -24.67 8.43 -18.79
CA VAL A 215 -25.17 9.45 -19.72
C VAL A 215 -25.17 8.93 -21.16
N LEU A 216 -24.07 8.30 -21.60
CA LEU A 216 -23.97 7.76 -22.95
C LEU A 216 -24.94 6.59 -23.16
N GLY A 217 -25.12 5.73 -22.16
CA GLY A 217 -26.12 4.66 -22.18
C GLY A 217 -27.54 5.21 -22.32
N LEU A 218 -27.89 6.25 -21.55
CA LEU A 218 -29.20 6.91 -21.65
C LEU A 218 -29.41 7.57 -23.02
N LEU A 219 -28.40 8.29 -23.54
CA LEU A 219 -28.45 8.86 -24.89
C LEU A 219 -28.60 7.79 -25.96
N GLY A 220 -27.87 6.67 -25.83
CA GLY A 220 -28.00 5.51 -26.71
C GLY A 220 -29.42 4.94 -26.72
N LEU A 221 -30.04 4.76 -25.55
CA LEU A 221 -31.43 4.32 -25.44
C LEU A 221 -32.42 5.30 -26.08
N ILE A 222 -32.27 6.60 -25.82
CA ILE A 222 -33.10 7.65 -26.43
C ILE A 222 -32.96 7.65 -27.95
N GLY A 223 -31.73 7.53 -28.44
CA GLY A 223 -31.41 7.43 -29.86
C GLY A 223 -32.05 6.21 -30.50
N ALA A 224 -31.83 5.02 -29.94
CA ALA A 224 -32.40 3.77 -30.42
C ALA A 224 -33.94 3.81 -30.44
N PHE A 225 -34.56 4.31 -29.37
CA PHE A 225 -36.02 4.47 -29.31
C PHE A 225 -36.52 5.46 -30.37
N SER A 226 -35.81 6.57 -30.58
CA SER A 226 -36.17 7.57 -31.58
C SER A 226 -36.06 7.02 -33.00
N ILE A 227 -35.00 6.25 -33.30
CA ILE A 227 -34.78 5.58 -34.58
C ILE A 227 -35.87 4.52 -34.81
N ALA A 228 -36.13 3.64 -33.84
CA ALA A 228 -37.18 2.63 -33.93
C ALA A 228 -38.56 3.26 -34.19
N ARG A 229 -38.85 4.40 -33.53
CA ARG A 229 -40.08 5.16 -33.77
C ARG A 229 -40.15 5.75 -35.17
N LEU A 230 -39.01 6.14 -35.78
CA LEU A 230 -38.95 6.65 -37.15
C LEU A 230 -39.26 5.55 -38.16
N PHE A 231 -38.69 4.35 -37.98
CA PHE A 231 -38.92 3.18 -38.85
C PHE A 231 -40.33 2.59 -38.73
N ARG A 232 -40.97 2.69 -37.57
CA ARG A 232 -42.35 2.21 -37.37
C ARG A 232 -43.42 3.08 -38.06
N ARG A 233 -43.07 4.23 -38.66
CA ARG A 233 -44.05 5.07 -39.36
C ARG A 233 -44.28 4.54 -40.78
N PRO A 234 -45.52 4.18 -41.15
CA PRO A 234 -45.82 3.66 -42.49
C PRO A 234 -45.50 4.70 -43.57
N GLY A 235 -44.97 4.24 -44.71
CA GLY A 235 -44.71 5.06 -45.89
C GLY A 235 -43.39 5.85 -45.90
N ARG A 236 -42.46 5.60 -44.97
CA ARG A 236 -41.11 6.20 -45.02
C ARG A 236 -40.09 5.25 -45.61
N ASP A 237 -39.32 5.78 -46.56
CA ASP A 237 -38.14 5.13 -47.10
C ASP A 237 -37.02 5.06 -46.04
N PRO A 238 -36.49 3.87 -45.70
CA PRO A 238 -35.40 3.70 -44.76
C PRO A 238 -34.14 4.48 -45.15
N GLU A 239 -33.82 4.59 -46.45
CA GLU A 239 -32.63 5.32 -46.89
C GLU A 239 -32.73 6.82 -46.63
N ALA A 240 -33.92 7.39 -46.84
CA ALA A 240 -34.19 8.78 -46.54
C ALA A 240 -34.02 9.08 -45.03
N ILE A 241 -34.39 8.13 -44.16
CA ILE A 241 -34.18 8.26 -42.70
C ILE A 241 -32.68 8.26 -42.39
N VAL A 242 -31.92 7.33 -42.95
CA VAL A 242 -30.47 7.25 -42.73
C VAL A 242 -29.78 8.51 -43.21
N ARG A 243 -30.08 9.01 -44.42
CA ARG A 243 -29.52 10.26 -44.95
C ARG A 243 -29.90 11.50 -44.14
N ALA A 244 -31.08 11.50 -43.52
CA ALA A 244 -31.53 12.61 -42.67
C ALA A 244 -30.80 12.62 -41.31
N VAL A 245 -30.46 11.44 -40.77
CA VAL A 245 -29.79 11.27 -39.48
C VAL A 245 -28.27 11.39 -39.63
N VAL A 246 -27.68 10.73 -40.63
CA VAL A 246 -26.24 10.72 -40.90
C VAL A 246 -25.94 11.70 -42.03
N ARG A 247 -25.59 12.95 -41.67
CA ARG A 247 -25.21 13.94 -42.68
C ARG A 247 -23.73 13.80 -43.07
N PRO A 248 -23.39 13.89 -44.36
CA PRO A 248 -21.99 13.88 -44.81
C PRO A 248 -21.13 14.93 -44.10
N SER A 249 -21.71 16.12 -43.82
CA SER A 249 -21.03 17.17 -43.07
C SER A 249 -20.66 16.76 -41.64
N SER A 250 -21.53 15.99 -40.97
CA SER A 250 -21.27 15.50 -39.61
C SER A 250 -20.16 14.44 -39.61
N VAL A 251 -20.15 13.55 -40.62
CA VAL A 251 -19.09 12.55 -40.80
C VAL A 251 -17.77 13.25 -41.10
N ALA A 252 -17.74 14.22 -42.01
CA ALA A 252 -16.55 15.00 -42.32
C ALA A 252 -16.03 15.76 -41.10
N PHE A 253 -16.91 16.36 -40.29
CA PHE A 253 -16.53 17.03 -39.05
C PHE A 253 -15.94 16.06 -38.02
N ALA A 254 -16.54 14.88 -37.83
CA ALA A 254 -16.03 13.86 -36.93
C ALA A 254 -14.67 13.31 -37.36
N LEU A 255 -14.50 13.06 -38.67
CA LEU A 255 -13.22 12.66 -39.25
C LEU A 255 -12.17 13.75 -39.14
N TYR A 256 -12.54 15.02 -39.31
CA TYR A 256 -11.65 16.14 -39.09
C TYR A 256 -11.23 16.22 -37.62
N LEU A 257 -12.19 16.21 -36.68
CA LEU A 257 -11.92 16.31 -35.25
C LEU A 257 -11.01 15.16 -34.77
N GLY A 258 -11.36 13.91 -35.10
CA GLY A 258 -10.58 12.75 -34.66
C GLY A 258 -9.31 12.52 -35.47
N GLY A 259 -9.39 12.64 -36.80
CA GLY A 259 -8.29 12.38 -37.71
C GLY A 259 -7.23 13.47 -37.71
N ALA A 260 -7.61 14.76 -37.77
CA ALA A 260 -6.63 15.85 -37.74
C ALA A 260 -5.90 15.89 -36.40
N ALA A 261 -6.60 15.66 -35.29
CA ALA A 261 -5.97 15.60 -33.97
C ALA A 261 -5.05 14.37 -33.83
N ALA A 262 -5.46 13.20 -34.34
CA ALA A 262 -4.60 12.01 -34.37
C ALA A 262 -3.32 12.22 -35.21
N ILE A 263 -3.43 12.88 -36.36
CA ILE A 263 -2.27 13.23 -37.21
C ILE A 263 -1.35 14.21 -36.46
N LEU A 264 -1.91 15.21 -35.79
CA LEU A 264 -1.14 16.21 -35.06
C LEU A 264 -0.35 15.58 -33.90
N VAL A 265 -0.97 14.67 -33.14
CA VAL A 265 -0.29 13.94 -32.06
C VAL A 265 0.83 13.06 -32.61
N ARG A 266 0.56 12.31 -33.69
CA ARG A 266 1.58 11.47 -34.33
C ARG A 266 2.78 12.27 -34.85
N HIS A 267 2.59 13.51 -35.26
CA HIS A 267 3.68 14.38 -35.71
C HIS A 267 4.48 15.01 -34.56
N HIS A 268 3.90 15.17 -33.37
CA HIS A 268 4.55 15.81 -32.22
C HIS A 268 5.17 14.82 -31.21
N GLY A 269 5.12 13.51 -31.47
CA GLY A 269 5.81 12.48 -30.69
C GLY A 269 5.08 11.13 -30.63
N ASP A 270 5.52 10.26 -29.72
CA ASP A 270 4.94 8.92 -29.47
C ASP A 270 3.62 8.96 -28.66
N GLY A 271 2.79 9.98 -28.90
CA GLY A 271 1.49 10.11 -28.23
C GLY A 271 0.47 9.09 -28.77
N ASP A 272 -0.37 8.56 -27.88
CA ASP A 272 -1.45 7.65 -28.30
C ASP A 272 -2.53 8.42 -29.08
N VAL A 273 -2.85 7.94 -30.29
CA VAL A 273 -3.86 8.53 -31.18
C VAL A 273 -5.28 8.06 -30.89
N ARG A 274 -5.44 6.94 -30.15
CA ARG A 274 -6.74 6.36 -29.78
C ARG A 274 -7.75 7.36 -29.18
N PRO A 275 -7.42 8.23 -28.21
CA PRO A 275 -8.41 9.12 -27.58
C PRO A 275 -9.07 10.05 -28.60
N PHE A 276 -8.32 10.53 -29.59
CA PHE A 276 -8.85 11.45 -30.61
C PHE A 276 -9.80 10.74 -31.57
N LEU A 277 -9.47 9.51 -31.97
CA LEU A 277 -10.35 8.70 -32.80
C LEU A 277 -11.65 8.38 -32.06
N TRP A 278 -11.58 7.93 -30.81
CA TRP A 278 -12.77 7.69 -29.97
C TRP A 278 -13.61 8.94 -29.77
N LEU A 279 -12.98 10.10 -29.57
CA LEU A 279 -13.66 11.39 -29.48
C LEU A 279 -14.43 11.71 -30.77
N GLY A 280 -13.78 11.58 -31.94
CA GLY A 280 -14.41 11.82 -33.23
C GLY A 280 -15.64 10.93 -33.46
N PHE A 281 -15.49 9.61 -33.25
CA PHE A 281 -16.60 8.67 -33.39
C PHE A 281 -17.71 8.89 -32.35
N GLY A 282 -17.36 9.19 -31.11
CA GLY A 282 -18.35 9.44 -30.06
C GLY A 282 -19.15 10.72 -30.32
N VAL A 283 -18.51 11.80 -30.78
CA VAL A 283 -19.19 13.04 -31.20
C VAL A 283 -20.15 12.77 -32.36
N LEU A 284 -19.74 11.97 -33.34
CA LEU A 284 -20.62 11.54 -34.44
C LEU A 284 -21.84 10.77 -33.91
N GLY A 285 -21.62 9.83 -32.98
CA GLY A 285 -22.68 9.08 -32.32
C GLY A 285 -23.68 9.99 -31.61
N VAL A 286 -23.21 10.97 -30.85
CA VAL A 286 -24.06 11.95 -30.15
C VAL A 286 -24.85 12.82 -31.15
N ASP A 287 -24.25 13.27 -32.26
CA ASP A 287 -24.95 14.04 -33.31
C ASP A 287 -26.05 13.21 -33.99
N ILE A 288 -25.77 11.93 -34.29
CA ILE A 288 -26.75 10.97 -34.83
C ILE A 288 -27.94 10.83 -33.88
N VAL A 289 -27.67 10.61 -32.59
CA VAL A 289 -28.69 10.52 -31.54
C VAL A 289 -29.51 11.81 -31.46
N ALA A 290 -28.84 12.96 -31.42
CA ALA A 290 -29.49 14.27 -31.34
C ALA A 290 -30.45 14.51 -32.51
N ARG A 291 -30.02 14.17 -33.74
CA ARG A 291 -30.85 14.30 -34.94
C ARG A 291 -32.00 13.32 -34.96
N ALA A 292 -31.75 12.06 -34.65
CA ALA A 292 -32.81 11.05 -34.55
C ALA A 292 -33.86 11.46 -33.52
N TRP A 293 -33.43 11.92 -32.33
CA TRP A 293 -34.31 12.42 -31.29
C TRP A 293 -35.12 13.63 -31.76
N ARG A 294 -34.50 14.56 -32.49
CA ARG A 294 -35.18 15.71 -33.08
C ARG A 294 -36.27 15.30 -34.07
N LEU A 295 -35.98 14.37 -34.97
CA LEU A 295 -36.91 13.88 -35.98
C LEU A 295 -38.03 13.01 -35.39
N GLY A 296 -37.72 12.27 -34.33
CA GLY A 296 -38.65 11.38 -33.62
C GLY A 296 -39.61 12.12 -32.68
N SER A 297 -39.16 13.21 -32.06
CA SER A 297 -39.97 14.01 -31.12
C SER A 297 -41.02 14.86 -31.84
N ARG A 298 -42.25 14.90 -31.32
CA ARG A 298 -43.29 15.86 -31.76
C ARG A 298 -43.29 17.16 -30.95
N ASP A 299 -42.49 17.25 -29.89
CA ASP A 299 -42.47 18.40 -28.99
C ASP A 299 -41.52 19.50 -29.52
N GLY A 300 -42.12 20.59 -29.98
CA GLY A 300 -41.42 21.76 -30.51
C GLY A 300 -41.13 22.86 -29.47
N ARG A 301 -41.59 22.68 -28.21
CA ARG A 301 -41.45 23.70 -27.16
C ARG A 301 -39.98 24.07 -26.95
N ALA A 302 -39.71 25.36 -26.70
CA ALA A 302 -38.35 25.88 -26.52
C ALA A 302 -37.59 25.17 -25.39
N ALA A 303 -38.26 24.91 -24.26
CA ALA A 303 -37.70 24.16 -23.14
C ALA A 303 -37.22 22.75 -23.55
N ALA A 304 -38.01 22.01 -24.34
CA ALA A 304 -37.62 20.68 -24.83
C ALA A 304 -36.46 20.74 -25.83
N ARG A 305 -36.29 21.83 -26.58
CA ARG A 305 -35.12 22.05 -27.44
C ARG A 305 -33.86 22.31 -26.61
N ILE A 306 -33.95 23.18 -25.61
CA ILE A 306 -32.84 23.53 -24.72
C ILE A 306 -32.40 22.29 -23.92
N GLY A 307 -33.34 21.55 -23.32
CA GLY A 307 -33.01 20.35 -22.55
C GLY A 307 -32.29 19.27 -23.37
N ARG A 308 -32.68 19.07 -24.63
CA ARG A 308 -31.98 18.16 -25.55
C ARG A 308 -30.57 18.64 -25.89
N ALA A 309 -30.42 19.93 -26.19
CA ALA A 309 -29.12 20.51 -26.48
C ALA A 309 -28.16 20.37 -25.29
N ALA A 310 -28.64 20.64 -24.07
CA ALA A 310 -27.90 20.43 -22.84
C ALA A 310 -27.49 18.97 -22.66
N LEU A 311 -28.41 18.01 -22.84
CA LEU A 311 -28.08 16.59 -22.69
C LEU A 311 -27.06 16.11 -23.75
N CYS A 312 -27.14 16.60 -24.98
CA CYS A 312 -26.17 16.28 -26.03
C CYS A 312 -24.79 16.90 -25.72
N MET A 313 -24.76 18.13 -25.19
CA MET A 313 -23.52 18.76 -24.73
C MET A 313 -22.86 17.94 -23.62
N ILE A 314 -23.64 17.51 -22.61
CA ILE A 314 -23.15 16.61 -21.55
C ILE A 314 -22.66 15.28 -22.14
N GLY A 315 -23.36 14.76 -23.16
CA GLY A 315 -22.93 13.57 -23.90
C GLY A 315 -21.57 13.74 -24.57
N VAL A 316 -21.32 14.86 -25.25
CA VAL A 316 -20.01 15.16 -25.85
C VAL A 316 -18.92 15.26 -24.78
N LEU A 317 -19.19 15.91 -23.65
CA LEU A 317 -18.26 15.98 -22.52
C LEU A 317 -17.96 14.59 -21.94
N ALA A 318 -18.99 13.74 -21.82
CA ALA A 318 -18.84 12.35 -21.37
C ALA A 318 -17.98 11.51 -22.33
N VAL A 319 -18.18 11.65 -23.65
CA VAL A 319 -17.32 11.03 -24.66
C VAL A 319 -15.87 11.50 -24.50
N ALA A 320 -15.66 12.81 -24.36
CA ALA A 320 -14.32 13.37 -24.23
C ALA A 320 -13.62 12.86 -22.98
N PHE A 321 -14.31 12.84 -21.83
CA PHE A 321 -13.79 12.30 -20.59
C PHE A 321 -13.38 10.82 -20.73
N LEU A 322 -14.28 9.95 -21.20
CA LEU A 322 -14.00 8.52 -21.35
C LEU A 322 -12.91 8.24 -22.40
N SER A 323 -12.83 9.06 -23.44
CA SER A 323 -11.79 8.94 -24.46
C SER A 323 -10.41 9.25 -23.87
N LEU A 324 -10.29 10.32 -23.07
CA LEU A 324 -9.05 10.68 -22.38
C LEU A 324 -8.66 9.63 -21.34
N GLU A 325 -9.62 9.19 -20.52
CA GLU A 325 -9.40 8.18 -19.49
C GLU A 325 -8.92 6.85 -20.08
N GLY A 326 -9.52 6.39 -21.17
CA GLY A 326 -9.16 5.13 -21.83
C GLY A 326 -7.81 5.15 -22.53
N ALA A 327 -7.25 6.33 -22.80
CA ALA A 327 -5.96 6.48 -23.46
C ALA A 327 -4.80 6.58 -22.45
N ASN A 328 -4.89 7.54 -21.53
CA ASN A 328 -3.93 7.68 -20.45
C ASN A 328 -4.56 8.50 -19.33
N ALA A 329 -4.74 7.86 -18.17
CA ALA A 329 -5.27 8.51 -16.98
C ALA A 329 -4.43 9.72 -16.53
N GLY A 330 -3.13 9.77 -16.87
CA GLY A 330 -2.25 10.89 -16.57
C GLY A 330 -2.70 12.22 -17.18
N TYR A 331 -3.47 12.22 -18.27
CA TYR A 331 -4.04 13.47 -18.82
C TYR A 331 -5.02 14.14 -17.86
N LEU A 332 -5.68 13.35 -17.02
CA LEU A 332 -6.68 13.82 -16.07
C LEU A 332 -6.05 14.43 -14.80
N GLU A 333 -4.77 14.16 -14.53
CA GLU A 333 -4.07 14.68 -13.35
C GLU A 333 -4.01 16.21 -13.36
N SER A 334 -3.89 16.82 -14.55
CA SER A 334 -3.93 18.29 -14.74
C SER A 334 -5.27 18.91 -14.33
N PHE A 335 -6.34 18.13 -14.32
CA PHE A 335 -7.67 18.52 -13.86
C PHE A 335 -7.94 18.15 -12.39
N GLY A 336 -6.94 17.62 -11.68
CA GLY A 336 -7.08 17.14 -10.30
C GLY A 336 -7.87 15.84 -10.17
N LEU A 337 -7.88 15.03 -11.23
CA LEU A 337 -8.56 13.73 -11.34
C LEU A 337 -7.58 12.57 -11.55
#